data_AF-A0AA43EL12-F1
#
_entry.id   AF-A0AA43EL12-F1
#
_cell.length_a   1.000
_cell.length_b   1.000
_cell.length_c   1.000
_cell.angle_alpha   90.00
_cell.angle_beta   90.00
_cell.angle_gamma   90.00
#
_symmetry.space_group_name_H-M   'P 1'
#
loop_
_entity.id
_entity.type
_entity.pdbx_description
1 polymer ?
#
loop_
_entity_poly.entity_id
_entity_poly.type
_entity_poly.pdbx_seq_one_letter_code
_entity_poly.pdbx_strand_id
1 'polypeptide(L)'
;MKRMSIASMVLLMLPAMAAAASVELAAFADKDFCEKVAGLSGARFVFESRLSQTVQWEAIDLKGDGPRVRRCSSLDKTMIDLDNDGRKDMVVKTTFCMKGSPSDSLYVFPADSRVLEDSSWQDLSPLLATHDKFERTGGIYPLTALPFDKGQSSPALRTTFSVYPFILEGTTYVGLTDSRREWLLVAKYMGEERLEDLCYLHAAN
;
A
#
# COMPACT_ATOMS: atom_id res chain seq x y z
N MET A 1 8.80 -74.26 10.86
CA MET A 1 8.10 -73.25 10.03
C MET A 1 7.44 -72.23 10.95
N LYS A 2 8.02 -71.02 11.08
CA LYS A 2 7.43 -69.91 11.85
C LYS A 2 7.10 -68.78 10.87
N ARG A 3 5.82 -68.45 10.72
CA ARG A 3 5.33 -67.32 9.90
C ARG A 3 5.33 -66.06 10.78
N MET A 4 6.17 -65.08 10.45
CA MET A 4 6.06 -63.73 10.99
C MET A 4 5.02 -62.96 10.16
N SER A 5 3.99 -62.45 10.83
CA SER A 5 2.99 -61.55 10.27
C SER A 5 3.48 -60.11 10.46
N ILE A 6 3.66 -59.36 9.37
CA ILE A 6 3.97 -57.93 9.38
C ILE A 6 2.63 -57.19 9.36
N ALA A 7 2.23 -56.67 10.51
CA ALA A 7 1.09 -55.77 10.63
C ALA A 7 1.46 -54.42 10.00
N SER A 8 0.82 -54.09 8.89
CA SER A 8 0.91 -52.76 8.26
C SER A 8 0.21 -51.73 9.13
N MET A 9 0.99 -50.78 9.65
CA MET A 9 0.50 -49.60 10.35
C MET A 9 0.15 -48.54 9.30
N VAL A 10 -1.13 -48.40 9.00
CA VAL A 10 -1.64 -47.32 8.13
C VAL A 10 -1.70 -46.04 8.95
N LEU A 11 -0.71 -45.17 8.74
CA LEU A 11 -0.67 -43.82 9.29
C LEU A 11 -1.66 -42.95 8.50
N LEU A 12 -2.83 -42.67 9.07
CA LEU A 12 -3.77 -41.70 8.53
C LEU A 12 -3.17 -40.30 8.68
N MET A 13 -2.49 -39.81 7.65
CA MET A 13 -2.16 -38.38 7.55
C MET A 13 -3.44 -37.61 7.26
N LEU A 14 -3.99 -36.96 8.28
CA LEU A 14 -4.98 -35.90 8.10
C LEU A 14 -4.30 -34.76 7.34
N PRO A 15 -4.83 -34.32 6.18
CA PRO A 15 -4.33 -33.12 5.54
C PRO A 15 -4.69 -31.96 6.46
N ALA A 16 -3.68 -31.29 7.01
CA ALA A 16 -3.85 -29.97 7.59
C ALA A 16 -4.38 -29.08 6.46
N MET A 17 -5.67 -28.77 6.50
CA MET A 17 -6.27 -27.74 5.66
C MET A 17 -5.57 -26.44 6.04
N ALA A 18 -4.57 -26.05 5.25
CA ALA A 18 -4.04 -24.71 5.28
C ALA A 18 -5.21 -23.79 4.90
N ALA A 19 -5.80 -23.11 5.88
CA ALA A 19 -6.72 -22.02 5.60
C ALA A 19 -5.94 -21.00 4.77
N ALA A 20 -6.25 -20.91 3.49
CA ALA A 20 -5.72 -19.84 2.66
C ALA A 20 -6.20 -18.54 3.31
N ALA A 21 -5.27 -17.72 3.79
CA ALA A 21 -5.60 -16.42 4.38
C ALA A 21 -6.46 -15.63 3.37
N SER A 22 -7.74 -15.47 3.68
CA SER A 22 -8.71 -14.81 2.82
C SER A 22 -8.72 -13.31 3.07
N VAL A 23 -8.90 -12.52 2.02
CA VAL A 23 -9.16 -11.08 2.14
C VAL A 23 -10.67 -10.89 2.22
N GLU A 24 -11.15 -10.23 3.28
CA GLU A 24 -12.55 -9.89 3.48
C GLU A 24 -12.82 -8.46 3.05
N LEU A 25 -13.97 -8.23 2.41
CA LEU A 25 -14.44 -6.90 2.05
C LEU A 25 -15.24 -6.32 3.23
N ALA A 26 -14.66 -5.34 3.93
CA ALA A 26 -15.21 -4.76 5.15
C ALA A 26 -16.18 -3.60 4.89
N ALA A 27 -15.91 -2.79 3.86
CA ALA A 27 -16.88 -1.83 3.30
C ALA A 27 -16.50 -1.45 1.87
N PHE A 28 -17.47 -0.95 1.11
CA PHE A 28 -17.30 -0.60 -0.30
C PHE A 28 -18.26 0.51 -0.74
N ALA A 29 -17.77 1.38 -1.63
CA ALA A 29 -18.59 2.28 -2.43
C ALA A 29 -19.14 1.57 -3.68
N ASP A 30 -18.33 0.70 -4.29
CA ASP A 30 -18.66 -0.12 -5.46
C ASP A 30 -18.21 -1.57 -5.19
N LYS A 31 -19.19 -2.46 -5.08
CA LYS A 31 -18.94 -3.85 -4.68
C LYS A 31 -18.11 -4.60 -5.72
N ASP A 32 -18.49 -4.52 -6.99
CA ASP A 32 -17.88 -5.31 -8.06
C ASP A 32 -16.42 -4.89 -8.27
N PHE A 33 -16.16 -3.58 -8.21
CA PHE A 33 -14.81 -3.03 -8.21
C PHE A 33 -14.01 -3.53 -7.00
N CYS A 34 -14.55 -3.43 -5.79
CA CYS A 34 -13.82 -3.80 -4.59
C CYS A 34 -13.55 -5.31 -4.48
N GLU A 35 -14.46 -6.17 -4.95
CA GLU A 35 -14.24 -7.61 -5.05
C GLU A 35 -13.12 -7.92 -6.05
N LYS A 36 -13.05 -7.19 -7.17
CA LYS A 36 -11.96 -7.31 -8.13
C LYS A 36 -10.62 -6.93 -7.51
N VAL A 37 -10.55 -5.81 -6.79
CA VAL A 37 -9.32 -5.41 -6.09
C VAL A 37 -8.93 -6.45 -5.04
N ALA A 38 -9.87 -6.93 -4.23
CA ALA A 38 -9.63 -7.97 -3.23
C ALA A 38 -9.02 -9.25 -3.85
N GLY A 39 -9.52 -9.67 -5.03
CA GLY A 39 -8.98 -10.80 -5.79
C GLY A 39 -7.53 -10.59 -6.28
N LEU A 40 -7.07 -9.34 -6.41
CA LEU A 40 -5.72 -8.99 -6.84
C LEU A 40 -4.76 -8.71 -5.68
N SER A 41 -5.26 -8.40 -4.48
CA SER A 41 -4.45 -7.97 -3.34
C SER A 41 -3.63 -9.09 -2.67
N GLY A 42 -4.02 -10.35 -2.84
CA GLY A 42 -3.33 -11.52 -2.25
C GLY A 42 -3.44 -11.59 -0.72
N ALA A 43 -2.92 -12.68 -0.13
CA ALA A 43 -2.94 -12.91 1.31
C ALA A 43 -2.10 -11.86 2.07
N ARG A 44 -2.64 -11.36 3.21
CA ARG A 44 -1.98 -10.35 4.08
C ARG A 44 -1.39 -9.17 3.32
N PHE A 45 -2.02 -8.80 2.20
CA PHE A 45 -1.63 -7.61 1.44
C PHE A 45 -0.12 -7.57 1.14
N VAL A 46 0.50 -8.74 0.92
CA VAL A 46 1.90 -8.80 0.50
C VAL A 46 1.94 -8.35 -0.97
N PHE A 47 2.10 -7.04 -1.16
CA PHE A 47 2.10 -6.37 -2.46
C PHE A 47 3.37 -6.61 -3.30
N GLU A 48 3.82 -7.87 -3.39
CA GLU A 48 4.49 -8.39 -4.60
C GLU A 48 3.46 -8.67 -5.72
N SER A 49 2.21 -8.26 -5.52
CA SER A 49 1.08 -8.54 -6.39
C SER A 49 1.07 -7.65 -7.65
N ARG A 50 0.34 -8.12 -8.67
CA ARG A 50 0.21 -7.49 -9.99
C ARG A 50 -0.14 -6.00 -9.96
N LEU A 51 -0.80 -5.52 -8.90
CA LEU A 51 -1.20 -4.12 -8.76
C LEU A 51 0.01 -3.19 -8.57
N SER A 52 0.96 -3.54 -7.69
CA SER A 52 2.13 -2.70 -7.42
C SER A 52 3.10 -2.64 -8.62
N GLN A 53 3.04 -3.62 -9.52
CA GLN A 53 3.83 -3.68 -10.75
C GLN A 53 3.31 -2.77 -11.87
N THR A 54 2.12 -2.18 -11.71
CA THR A 54 1.54 -1.28 -12.72
C THR A 54 2.23 0.07 -12.78
N VAL A 55 2.97 0.45 -11.74
CA VAL A 55 3.69 1.71 -11.63
C VAL A 55 5.18 1.44 -11.53
N GLN A 56 5.95 2.00 -12.46
CA GLN A 56 7.40 1.90 -12.46
C GLN A 56 8.01 3.04 -11.65
N TRP A 57 8.76 2.68 -10.61
CA TRP A 57 9.46 3.61 -9.74
C TRP A 57 10.92 3.73 -10.15
N GLU A 58 11.42 4.96 -10.20
CA GLU A 58 12.82 5.29 -10.43
C GLU A 58 13.39 5.89 -9.13
N ALA A 59 14.53 5.38 -8.67
CA ALA A 59 15.21 5.97 -7.52
C ALA A 59 15.67 7.39 -7.85
N ILE A 60 15.41 8.35 -6.96
CA ILE A 60 15.87 9.72 -7.14
C ILE A 60 17.33 9.83 -6.69
N ASP A 61 18.16 10.39 -7.56
CA ASP A 61 19.52 10.80 -7.24
C ASP A 61 19.53 12.29 -6.87
N LEU A 62 19.64 12.59 -5.58
CA LEU A 62 19.78 13.96 -5.07
C LEU A 62 21.24 14.26 -4.70
N LYS A 63 21.61 15.53 -4.76
CA LYS A 63 22.91 16.02 -4.29
C LYS A 63 23.12 15.70 -2.80
N GLY A 64 24.38 15.48 -2.42
CA GLY A 64 24.82 15.25 -1.04
C GLY A 64 24.78 13.79 -0.60
N ASP A 65 25.13 13.55 0.67
CA ASP A 65 25.15 12.20 1.24
C ASP A 65 23.73 11.75 1.62
N GLY A 66 23.19 10.78 0.87
CA GLY A 66 21.99 10.08 1.27
C GLY A 66 22.19 9.23 2.54
N PRO A 67 21.11 8.67 3.10
CA PRO A 67 21.19 7.84 4.30
C PRO A 67 22.16 6.66 4.08
N ARG A 68 23.18 6.56 4.95
CA ARG A 68 24.24 5.52 4.90
C ARG A 68 23.69 4.08 4.92
N VAL A 69 22.46 3.92 5.40
CA VAL A 69 21.77 2.63 5.50
C VAL A 69 20.41 2.77 4.81
N ARG A 70 20.30 2.32 3.56
CA ARG A 70 19.04 2.26 2.77
C ARG A 70 18.00 1.28 3.33
N ARG A 71 18.17 0.73 4.54
CA ARG A 71 17.31 -0.35 5.05
C ARG A 71 15.85 0.07 5.26
N CYS A 72 15.57 1.36 5.36
CA CYS A 72 14.19 1.85 5.52
C CYS A 72 13.96 3.31 5.13
N SER A 73 14.91 3.92 4.41
CA SER A 73 14.72 5.24 3.83
C SER A 73 14.97 5.19 2.33
N SER A 74 13.98 5.59 1.54
CA SER A 74 14.10 5.70 0.08
C SER A 74 13.42 6.97 -0.40
N LEU A 75 13.86 7.41 -1.58
CA LEU A 75 13.26 8.49 -2.32
C LEU A 75 13.15 8.03 -3.77
N ASP A 76 11.92 7.85 -4.22
CA ASP A 76 11.61 7.29 -5.53
C ASP A 76 10.64 8.22 -6.25
N LYS A 77 10.68 8.27 -7.58
CA LYS A 77 9.74 9.02 -8.40
C LYS A 77 9.08 8.14 -9.46
N THR A 78 7.93 8.59 -9.94
CA THR A 78 7.26 8.03 -11.12
C THR A 78 6.50 9.13 -11.86
N MET A 79 6.13 8.85 -13.11
CA MET A 79 5.34 9.75 -13.94
C MET A 79 3.97 9.12 -14.22
N ILE A 80 2.93 9.59 -13.53
CA ILE A 80 1.59 9.01 -13.57
C ILE A 80 0.54 10.12 -13.42
N ASP A 81 -0.61 9.95 -14.06
CA ASP A 81 -1.81 10.77 -13.83
C ASP A 81 -2.44 10.30 -12.51
N LEU A 82 -2.10 10.95 -11.39
CA LEU A 82 -2.45 10.45 -10.05
C LEU A 82 -3.88 10.84 -9.66
N ASP A 83 -4.30 12.04 -10.02
CA ASP A 83 -5.63 12.59 -9.73
C ASP A 83 -6.67 12.30 -10.82
N ASN A 84 -6.25 11.63 -11.91
CA ASN A 84 -7.08 11.25 -13.06
C ASN A 84 -7.61 12.44 -13.85
N ASP A 85 -6.84 13.52 -13.96
CA ASP A 85 -7.19 14.72 -14.72
C ASP A 85 -6.81 14.66 -16.22
N GLY A 86 -6.16 13.57 -16.64
CA GLY A 86 -5.69 13.34 -18.01
C GLY A 86 -4.26 13.84 -18.28
N ARG A 87 -3.59 14.43 -17.29
CA ARG A 87 -2.20 14.90 -17.36
C ARG A 87 -1.34 14.05 -16.44
N LYS A 88 -0.07 13.89 -16.82
CA LYS A 88 0.88 13.19 -15.95
C LYS A 88 1.43 14.14 -14.90
N ASP A 89 1.59 13.63 -13.70
CA ASP A 89 2.29 14.25 -12.59
C ASP A 89 3.63 13.57 -12.34
N MET A 90 4.59 14.34 -11.82
CA MET A 90 5.73 13.76 -11.13
C MET A 90 5.31 13.45 -9.70
N VAL A 91 5.17 12.16 -9.40
CA VAL A 91 4.86 11.68 -8.05
C VAL A 91 6.16 11.23 -7.39
N VAL A 92 6.51 11.87 -6.29
CA VAL A 92 7.65 11.53 -5.44
C VAL A 92 7.16 10.77 -4.23
N LYS A 93 7.71 9.58 -3.99
CA LYS A 93 7.47 8.80 -2.78
C LYS A 93 8.69 8.87 -1.89
N THR A 94 8.47 9.28 -0.64
CA THR A 94 9.46 9.13 0.42
C THR A 94 9.06 7.97 1.31
N THR A 95 9.99 7.08 1.59
CA THR A 95 9.84 6.09 2.66
C THR A 95 10.79 6.49 3.79
N PHE A 96 10.31 6.53 5.03
CA PHE A 96 11.15 6.77 6.22
C PHE A 96 10.84 5.78 7.35
N CYS A 97 11.85 5.43 8.14
CA CYS A 97 11.68 4.66 9.37
C CYS A 97 10.98 5.48 10.45
N MET A 98 9.74 5.15 10.77
CA MET A 98 9.04 5.62 11.95
C MET A 98 9.00 4.52 13.01
N LYS A 99 9.64 4.76 14.16
CA LYS A 99 9.71 3.78 15.27
C LYS A 99 10.23 2.39 14.84
N GLY A 100 11.09 2.36 13.82
CA GLY A 100 11.67 1.13 13.28
C GLY A 100 10.87 0.46 12.16
N SER A 101 9.73 1.02 11.74
CA SER A 101 8.93 0.52 10.61
C SER A 101 8.89 1.54 9.46
N PRO A 102 8.98 1.11 8.19
CA PRO A 102 8.87 2.03 7.06
C PRO A 102 7.46 2.64 7.00
N SER A 103 7.40 3.93 6.71
CA SER A 103 6.18 4.66 6.41
C SER A 103 6.41 5.52 5.19
N ASP A 104 5.45 5.48 4.27
CA ASP A 104 5.49 6.19 3.01
C ASP A 104 4.77 7.54 3.12
N SER A 105 5.15 8.47 2.26
CA SER A 105 4.43 9.71 1.97
C SER A 105 4.58 10.00 0.47
N LEU A 106 3.56 10.62 -0.12
CA LEU A 106 3.56 11.00 -1.53
C LEU A 106 3.57 12.53 -1.64
N TYR A 107 4.31 13.05 -2.61
CA TYR A 107 4.34 14.45 -3.00
C TYR A 107 4.13 14.52 -4.50
N VAL A 108 3.25 15.40 -4.93
CA VAL A 108 2.77 15.48 -6.31
C VAL A 108 3.16 16.84 -6.86
N PHE A 109 3.70 16.83 -8.07
CA PHE A 109 4.13 18.02 -8.78
C PHE A 109 3.73 17.93 -10.24
N PRO A 110 3.55 19.07 -10.92
CA PRO A 110 3.47 19.11 -12.38
C PRO A 110 4.66 18.36 -13.02
N ALA A 111 4.42 17.70 -14.14
CA ALA A 111 5.44 16.87 -14.80
C ALA A 111 6.74 17.61 -15.17
N ASP A 112 6.69 18.92 -15.40
CA ASP A 112 7.82 19.77 -15.75
C ASP A 112 8.45 20.48 -14.53
N SER A 113 8.03 20.14 -13.32
CA SER A 113 8.56 20.71 -12.10
C SER A 113 10.06 20.43 -11.93
N ARG A 114 10.80 21.48 -11.56
CA ARG A 114 12.24 21.43 -11.28
C ARG A 114 12.56 21.21 -9.79
N VAL A 115 11.56 20.87 -8.97
CA VAL A 115 11.71 20.75 -7.51
C VAL A 115 12.87 19.83 -7.07
N LEU A 116 13.17 18.79 -7.85
CA LEU A 116 14.28 17.87 -7.56
C LEU A 116 15.67 18.51 -7.77
N GLU A 117 15.78 19.52 -8.64
CA GLU A 117 17.03 20.24 -8.88
C GLU A 117 17.40 21.17 -7.70
N ASP A 118 16.36 21.67 -7.03
CA ASP A 118 16.44 22.53 -5.85
C ASP A 118 16.52 21.73 -4.53
N SER A 119 16.33 20.42 -4.59
CA SER A 119 16.35 19.52 -3.43
C SER A 119 17.72 18.87 -3.22
N SER A 120 18.03 18.53 -1.97
CA SER A 120 19.19 17.73 -1.61
C SER A 120 18.86 16.74 -0.50
N TRP A 121 19.73 15.75 -0.25
CA TRP A 121 19.54 14.86 0.90
C TRP A 121 19.59 15.58 2.25
N GLN A 122 20.21 16.76 2.31
CA GLN A 122 20.29 17.59 3.51
C GLN A 122 19.10 18.57 3.62
N ASP A 123 18.43 18.85 2.51
CA ASP A 123 17.31 19.79 2.44
C ASP A 123 16.23 19.26 1.47
N LEU A 124 15.21 18.64 2.05
CA LEU A 124 14.01 18.16 1.37
C LEU A 124 12.85 19.17 1.48
N SER A 125 13.07 20.36 2.05
CA SER A 125 12.02 21.37 2.22
C SER A 125 11.29 21.73 0.92
N PRO A 126 11.94 21.78 -0.25
CA PRO A 126 11.24 22.01 -1.51
C PRO A 126 10.18 20.95 -1.82
N LEU A 127 10.42 19.68 -1.46
CA LEU A 127 9.43 18.63 -1.61
C LEU A 127 8.22 18.85 -0.69
N LEU A 128 8.47 19.28 0.54
CA LEU A 128 7.43 19.50 1.56
C LEU A 128 6.51 20.70 1.27
N ALA A 129 6.96 21.61 0.40
CA ALA A 129 6.29 22.85 0.08
C ALA A 129 5.08 22.69 -0.84
N THR A 130 4.92 21.54 -1.51
CA THR A 130 3.70 21.27 -2.28
C THR A 130 2.48 21.14 -1.37
N HIS A 131 1.36 21.69 -1.82
CA HIS A 131 0.05 21.45 -1.21
C HIS A 131 -0.50 20.08 -1.62
N ASP A 132 -0.10 19.58 -2.79
CA ASP A 132 -0.50 18.27 -3.31
C ASP A 132 0.42 17.19 -2.79
N LYS A 133 0.10 16.71 -1.58
CA LYS A 133 0.81 15.61 -0.95
C LYS A 133 -0.16 14.67 -0.26
N PHE A 134 0.36 13.57 0.22
CA PHE A 134 -0.26 12.71 1.21
C PHE A 134 0.79 12.36 2.25
N GLU A 135 0.67 12.97 3.43
CA GLU A 135 1.57 12.77 4.56
C GLU A 135 0.76 12.36 5.80
N ARG A 136 0.94 11.12 6.26
CA ARG A 136 0.30 10.60 7.48
C ARG A 136 1.30 10.01 8.46
N THR A 137 2.50 10.56 8.50
CA THR A 137 3.58 10.10 9.38
C THR A 137 3.13 10.12 10.85
N GLY A 138 2.93 8.94 11.45
CA GLY A 138 2.59 8.79 12.87
C GLY A 138 1.10 8.99 13.23
N GLY A 139 0.24 9.17 12.23
CA GLY A 139 -1.20 9.40 12.41
C GLY A 139 -2.06 8.14 12.43
N ILE A 140 -3.37 8.36 12.51
CA ILE A 140 -4.41 7.36 12.25
C ILE A 140 -5.17 7.82 11.02
N TYR A 141 -5.35 6.94 10.04
CA TYR A 141 -6.31 7.20 8.97
C TYR A 141 -7.70 6.74 9.46
N PRO A 142 -8.66 7.67 9.61
CA PRO A 142 -10.00 7.31 10.05
C PRO A 142 -10.73 6.63 8.89
N LEU A 143 -10.93 5.32 9.00
CA LEU A 143 -11.76 4.57 8.06
C LEU A 143 -13.22 4.84 8.41
N THR A 144 -13.76 5.97 7.96
CA THR A 144 -15.10 6.45 8.33
C THR A 144 -15.92 6.93 7.15
N ALA A 145 -15.36 6.95 5.94
CA ALA A 145 -16.05 7.49 4.76
C ALA A 145 -17.16 6.56 4.25
N LEU A 146 -17.07 5.26 4.56
CA LEU A 146 -18.07 4.26 4.17
C LEU A 146 -18.73 3.63 5.40
N PRO A 147 -20.03 3.26 5.33
CA PRO A 147 -20.69 2.55 6.40
C PRO A 147 -20.12 1.13 6.52
N PHE A 148 -19.65 0.77 7.71
CA PHE A 148 -19.23 -0.61 8.02
C PHE A 148 -20.42 -1.47 8.40
N ASP A 149 -20.34 -2.74 8.03
CA ASP A 149 -21.29 -3.74 8.51
C ASP A 149 -21.23 -3.84 10.04
N LYS A 150 -22.41 -3.86 10.66
CA LYS A 150 -22.59 -3.85 12.12
C LYS A 150 -22.02 -5.14 12.71
N GLY A 151 -20.80 -5.08 13.25
CA GLY A 151 -20.16 -6.21 13.92
C GLY A 151 -18.64 -6.18 13.90
N GLN A 152 -18.02 -5.40 13.01
CA GLN A 152 -16.57 -5.23 12.98
C GLN A 152 -16.11 -4.12 13.95
N SER A 153 -15.00 -4.35 14.65
CA SER A 153 -14.36 -3.33 15.48
C SER A 153 -13.97 -2.13 14.61
N SER A 154 -14.08 -0.91 15.16
CA SER A 154 -13.81 0.33 14.41
C SER A 154 -12.44 0.24 13.74
N PRO A 155 -12.39 0.17 12.41
CA PRO A 155 -11.16 -0.11 11.72
C PRO A 155 -10.34 1.16 11.66
N ALA A 156 -9.03 1.00 11.80
CA ALA A 156 -8.11 2.12 11.77
C ALA A 156 -6.80 1.63 11.18
N LEU A 157 -6.39 2.20 10.04
CA LEU A 157 -4.99 2.12 9.64
C LEU A 157 -4.21 2.95 10.68
N ARG A 158 -3.23 2.34 11.36
CA ARG A 158 -2.51 3.00 12.45
C ARG A 158 -1.02 3.15 12.18
N THR A 159 -0.46 4.25 12.70
CA THR A 159 0.96 4.51 12.96
C THR A 159 1.89 4.69 11.77
N THR A 160 1.89 3.75 10.82
CA THR A 160 2.82 3.71 9.69
C THR A 160 2.13 3.07 8.51
N PHE A 161 2.28 3.67 7.34
CA PHE A 161 1.53 3.30 6.15
C PHE A 161 2.47 2.96 5.01
N SER A 162 2.17 1.89 4.27
CA SER A 162 2.67 1.72 2.92
C SER A 162 1.66 2.35 1.96
N VAL A 163 2.14 3.21 1.06
CA VAL A 163 1.31 3.93 0.09
C VAL A 163 1.79 3.59 -1.31
N TYR A 164 0.88 3.14 -2.15
CA TYR A 164 1.21 2.74 -3.51
C TYR A 164 0.08 3.11 -4.47
N PRO A 165 0.35 3.98 -5.45
CA PRO A 165 -0.49 4.12 -6.61
C PRO A 165 -0.48 2.83 -7.44
N PHE A 166 -1.61 2.52 -8.07
CA PHE A 166 -1.73 1.45 -9.04
C PHE A 166 -2.77 1.81 -10.10
N ILE A 167 -2.63 1.22 -11.29
CA ILE A 167 -3.55 1.44 -12.41
C ILE A 167 -4.44 0.22 -12.58
N LEU A 168 -5.75 0.44 -12.61
CA LEU A 168 -6.74 -0.58 -12.93
C LEU A 168 -7.71 0.00 -13.96
N GLU A 169 -7.88 -0.69 -15.09
CA GLU A 169 -8.80 -0.28 -16.16
C GLU A 169 -8.56 1.16 -16.66
N GLY A 170 -7.31 1.59 -16.68
CA GLY A 170 -6.90 2.93 -17.13
C GLY A 170 -7.12 4.04 -16.11
N THR A 171 -7.61 3.73 -14.90
CA THR A 171 -7.75 4.68 -13.79
C THR A 171 -6.67 4.43 -12.74
N THR A 172 -6.08 5.50 -12.22
CA THR A 172 -5.13 5.46 -11.12
C THR A 172 -5.86 5.49 -9.77
N TYR A 173 -5.49 4.56 -8.90
CA TYR A 173 -5.97 4.47 -7.53
C TYR A 173 -4.78 4.47 -6.56
N VAL A 174 -5.03 4.79 -5.30
CA VAL A 174 -4.05 4.73 -4.22
C VAL A 174 -4.45 3.64 -3.24
N GLY A 175 -3.56 2.69 -3.01
CA GLY A 175 -3.65 1.72 -1.95
C GLY A 175 -2.89 2.17 -0.70
N LEU A 176 -3.52 2.05 0.47
CA LEU A 176 -2.92 2.35 1.77
C LEU A 176 -3.02 1.14 2.70
N THR A 177 -1.88 0.64 3.13
CA THR A 177 -1.80 -0.55 4.00
C THR A 177 -1.09 -0.19 5.31
N ASP A 178 -1.61 -0.67 6.43
CA ASP A 178 -0.95 -0.49 7.71
C ASP A 178 0.29 -1.40 7.86
N SER A 179 1.16 -1.13 8.82
CA SER A 179 2.37 -1.93 9.02
C SER A 179 2.12 -3.38 9.41
N ARG A 180 0.95 -3.70 9.99
CA ARG A 180 0.58 -5.09 10.29
C ARG A 180 0.01 -5.80 9.07
N ARG A 181 -0.32 -5.06 8.03
CA ARG A 181 -1.00 -5.55 6.82
C ARG A 181 -2.31 -6.25 7.16
N GLU A 182 -3.01 -5.72 8.16
CA GLU A 182 -4.34 -6.15 8.58
C GLU A 182 -5.41 -5.45 7.75
N TRP A 183 -5.13 -4.22 7.32
CA TRP A 183 -6.08 -3.38 6.60
C TRP A 183 -5.49 -2.83 5.30
N LEU A 184 -6.30 -2.80 4.25
CA LEU A 184 -6.05 -2.07 3.02
C LEU A 184 -7.22 -1.11 2.75
N LEU A 185 -6.92 0.17 2.59
CA LEU A 185 -7.79 1.14 1.94
C LEU A 185 -7.43 1.28 0.47
N VAL A 186 -8.43 1.28 -0.40
CA VAL A 186 -8.32 1.70 -1.79
C VAL A 186 -9.08 3.01 -1.96
N ALA A 187 -8.43 4.02 -2.52
CA ALA A 187 -9.01 5.34 -2.73
C ALA A 187 -8.63 5.94 -4.09
N LYS A 188 -9.32 6.99 -4.50
CA LYS A 188 -8.82 7.94 -5.51
C LYS A 188 -8.11 9.10 -4.84
N TYR A 189 -7.03 9.57 -5.43
CA TYR A 189 -6.38 10.80 -5.01
C TYR A 189 -7.12 11.99 -5.60
N MET A 190 -7.41 13.00 -4.78
CA MET A 190 -8.21 14.16 -5.18
C MET A 190 -7.43 15.49 -5.09
N GLY A 191 -6.10 15.43 -4.91
CA GLY A 191 -5.27 16.60 -4.59
C GLY A 191 -5.31 16.97 -3.10
N GLU A 192 -4.43 17.87 -2.67
CA GLU A 192 -4.49 18.52 -1.36
C GLU A 192 -4.69 17.60 -0.14
N GLU A 193 -3.99 16.46 -0.07
CA GLU A 193 -4.15 15.43 0.99
C GLU A 193 -5.51 14.72 1.05
N ARG A 194 -6.38 14.94 0.07
CA ARG A 194 -7.72 14.35 0.02
C ARG A 194 -7.71 13.03 -0.72
N LEU A 195 -8.33 12.04 -0.08
CA LEU A 195 -8.61 10.74 -0.66
C LEU A 195 -10.12 10.52 -0.68
N GLU A 196 -10.62 9.97 -1.79
CA GLU A 196 -11.98 9.44 -1.88
C GLU A 196 -11.93 7.93 -1.68
N ASP A 197 -12.33 7.47 -0.49
CA ASP A 197 -12.30 6.06 -0.12
C ASP A 197 -13.31 5.25 -0.94
N LEU A 198 -12.85 4.12 -1.49
CA LEU A 198 -13.67 3.21 -2.29
C LEU A 198 -13.86 1.86 -1.64
N CYS A 199 -12.79 1.29 -1.07
CA CYS A 199 -12.81 -0.05 -0.50
C CYS A 199 -12.05 -0.09 0.81
N TYR A 200 -12.59 -0.79 1.79
CA TYR A 200 -11.87 -1.23 2.96
C TYR A 200 -11.79 -2.75 2.95
N LEU A 201 -10.58 -3.28 2.92
CA LEU A 201 -10.29 -4.70 2.92
C LEU A 201 -9.59 -5.09 4.22
N HIS A 202 -9.95 -6.23 4.77
CA HIS A 202 -9.37 -6.80 5.98
C HIS A 202 -8.73 -8.15 5.67
N ALA A 203 -7.49 -8.37 6.09
CA ALA A 203 -6.87 -9.67 5.99
C ALA A 203 -7.40 -10.57 7.10
N ALA A 204 -8.16 -11.63 6.75
CA ALA A 204 -8.57 -12.63 7.73
C ALA A 204 -7.36 -13.41 8.23
N ASN A 205 -7.39 -13.75 9.53
CA ASN A 205 -6.32 -14.49 10.21
C ASN A 205 -6.30 -15.97 9.87
#